data_AF-A0A9W8JAQ1-F1
#
_entry.id   AF-A0A9W8JAQ1-F1
#
_cell.length_a   1.000
_cell.length_b   1.000
_cell.length_c   1.000
_cell.angle_alpha   90.00
_cell.angle_beta   90.00
_cell.angle_gamma   90.00
#
_symmetry.space_group_name_H-M   'P 1'
#
loop_
_entity.id
_entity.type
_entity.pdbx_description
1 polymer ?
#
loop_
_entity_poly.entity_id
_entity_poly.type
_entity_poly.pdbx_seq_one_letter_code
_entity_poly.pdbx_strand_id
1 'polypeptide(L)'
;MRSARTPEQIVLARVQQRVKLGNTKPSDEVQPLRLSVTWEPQQGVLAVNLPPSELTLPLHELTVDADNLDFESMLRKVIEKHSRALLVALRARLEQDSRGEFSEPGVVVAEKDALHLHLCTDEVVTMNIDMRSGRLNFKDINDLGVAGRASRFYVVTLRVFNNPEALVDHLGALRTRTILSIAEEKAHYLGYQSHRTRNLGQQATDILSGAPAAEAAMPNIRVIPLNWWSDENAQVITCVKLKYVQQPLGKRAGSSTIIRPSKRIIYDTTEAVVSFLSENVNTCVDEFLEEWARVSKMVVIAREVAKMSKDKAWSDIQLLSFDLQTVEFAYAPGYAVSIACEDQLSLEGTKFILRFTRDDPADSFNPHDDAEPFLTSILRQHGQGRLAPSLERLVMVLRDTLPIAVELEKIRKGCQEQGYHVDTFAKASGWYRLLYPTLKHALDFRLLKNQRVAILDGSHSLFKPSHVRVDSGSVPQPSTSRAASSSSSSLGAASSSSGSASNAAAATNELFLQPIPQFSQFAKEAVSEAAQAGTPNLVDITVGVICETSAVGVLAQSIHRRVVEKLKR
;
A
#
# COMPACT_ATOMS: atom_id res chain seq x y z
N MET A 1 51.42 67.20 -5.53
CA MET A 1 52.24 67.19 -4.29
C MET A 1 52.57 68.61 -3.86
N ARG A 2 51.84 69.18 -2.89
CA ARG A 2 52.33 70.34 -2.14
C ARG A 2 53.02 69.81 -0.89
N SER A 3 54.33 70.02 -0.80
CA SER A 3 55.15 69.64 0.35
C SER A 3 54.51 70.14 1.65
N ALA A 4 54.26 69.24 2.59
CA ALA A 4 53.81 69.61 3.93
C ALA A 4 54.88 70.49 4.56
N ARG A 5 54.54 71.74 4.87
CA ARG A 5 55.47 72.71 5.46
C ARG A 5 56.05 72.14 6.75
N THR A 6 57.36 72.27 6.93
CA THR A 6 58.00 71.90 8.20
C THR A 6 57.50 72.81 9.33
N PRO A 7 57.57 72.40 10.61
CA PRO A 7 57.10 73.20 11.74
C PRO A 7 57.70 74.62 11.75
N GLU A 8 58.98 74.76 11.39
CA GLU A 8 59.65 76.05 11.26
C GLU A 8 59.09 76.90 10.12
N GLN A 9 58.78 76.28 8.97
CA GLN A 9 58.14 76.96 7.84
C GLN A 9 56.70 77.39 8.15
N ILE A 10 55.99 76.64 9.01
CA ILE A 10 54.66 77.02 9.50
C ILE A 10 54.76 78.25 10.42
N VAL A 11 55.76 78.29 11.30
CA VAL A 11 56.00 79.43 12.19
C VAL A 11 56.44 80.67 11.40
N LEU A 12 57.37 80.53 10.46
CA LEU A 12 57.81 81.63 9.58
C LEU A 12 56.67 82.15 8.70
N ALA A 13 55.83 81.25 8.16
CA ALA A 13 54.63 81.66 7.43
C ALA A 13 53.62 82.39 8.33
N ARG A 14 53.42 81.96 9.58
CA ARG A 14 52.59 82.67 10.57
C ARG A 14 53.12 84.05 10.91
N VAL A 15 54.43 84.20 11.08
CA VAL A 15 55.07 85.50 11.36
C VAL A 15 54.97 86.43 10.15
N GLN A 16 55.28 85.94 8.94
CA GLN A 16 55.11 86.73 7.72
C GLN A 16 53.65 87.11 7.45
N GLN A 17 52.71 86.23 7.76
CA GLN A 17 51.28 86.48 7.62
C GLN A 17 50.79 87.52 8.63
N ARG A 18 51.29 87.50 9.88
CA ARG A 18 51.03 88.56 10.88
C ARG A 18 51.59 89.92 10.47
N VAL A 19 52.78 89.95 9.86
CA VAL A 19 53.41 91.20 9.41
C VAL A 19 52.69 91.80 8.19
N LYS A 20 52.20 90.95 7.27
CA LYS A 20 51.54 91.40 6.03
C LYS A 20 50.07 91.79 6.19
N LEU A 21 49.35 91.26 7.18
CA LEU A 21 47.90 91.47 7.36
C LEU A 21 47.53 92.43 8.49
N GLY A 22 48.49 92.99 9.25
CA GLY A 22 48.19 93.90 10.36
C GLY A 22 47.19 93.33 11.38
N ASN A 23 46.29 94.17 11.92
CA ASN A 23 45.25 93.80 12.88
C ASN A 23 43.97 93.20 12.24
N THR A 24 43.93 92.98 10.93
CA THR A 24 42.78 92.33 10.29
C THR A 24 42.87 90.80 10.41
N LYS A 25 42.03 90.23 11.28
CA LYS A 25 41.77 88.78 11.32
C LYS A 25 40.97 88.38 10.07
N PRO A 26 41.40 87.36 9.29
CA PRO A 26 40.46 86.64 8.43
C PRO A 26 39.30 86.16 9.31
N SER A 27 38.06 86.50 8.95
CA SER A 27 36.89 86.24 9.80
C SER A 27 36.56 84.76 9.98
N ASP A 28 37.15 83.89 9.16
CA ASP A 28 36.86 82.45 9.18
C ASP A 28 38.14 81.63 9.33
N GLU A 29 38.27 80.94 10.46
CA GLU A 29 39.13 79.76 10.55
C GLU A 29 38.52 78.68 9.66
N VAL A 30 39.09 78.51 8.46
CA VAL A 30 38.69 77.42 7.57
C VAL A 30 39.06 76.10 8.24
N GLN A 31 38.08 75.42 8.81
CA GLN A 31 38.26 74.05 9.28
C GLN A 31 38.60 73.16 8.08
N PRO A 32 39.75 72.47 8.07
CA PRO A 32 40.11 71.59 6.97
C PRO A 32 39.25 70.33 7.03
N LEU A 33 38.06 70.40 6.45
CA LEU A 33 37.20 69.24 6.27
C LEU A 33 37.70 68.42 5.08
N ARG A 34 37.83 67.11 5.26
CA ARG A 34 38.21 66.15 4.21
C ARG A 34 37.21 65.01 4.19
N LEU A 35 36.82 64.59 2.99
CA LEU A 35 36.07 63.36 2.79
C LEU A 35 37.02 62.16 2.88
N SER A 36 36.74 61.25 3.80
CA SER A 36 37.43 59.96 3.93
C SER A 36 36.48 58.84 3.55
N VAL A 37 36.92 57.95 2.67
CA VAL A 37 36.20 56.72 2.30
C VAL A 37 36.91 55.54 2.93
N THR A 38 36.15 54.69 3.62
CA THR A 38 36.62 53.42 4.18
C THR A 38 35.89 52.27 3.50
N TRP A 39 36.62 51.21 3.17
CA TRP A 39 36.07 49.97 2.62
C TRP A 39 36.20 48.87 3.66
N GLU A 40 35.06 48.31 4.08
CA GLU A 40 34.98 47.23 5.05
C GLU A 40 34.32 46.00 4.41
N PRO A 41 35.08 45.04 3.89
CA PRO A 41 34.54 43.84 3.27
C PRO A 41 33.95 42.89 4.32
N GLN A 42 32.73 42.42 4.08
CA GLN A 42 32.07 41.42 4.93
C GLN A 42 32.69 40.03 4.71
N GLN A 43 32.95 39.30 5.80
CA GLN A 43 33.44 37.92 5.77
C GLN A 43 32.28 36.92 5.63
N GLY A 44 32.57 35.73 5.09
CA GLY A 44 31.60 34.64 4.92
C GLY A 44 30.62 34.83 3.76
N VAL A 45 30.80 35.87 2.93
CA VAL A 45 30.01 36.07 1.71
C VAL A 45 30.26 34.91 0.74
N LEU A 46 29.19 34.33 0.17
CA LEU A 46 29.27 33.10 -0.64
C LEU A 46 29.94 31.92 0.09
N ALA A 47 29.83 31.88 1.43
CA ALA A 47 30.44 30.87 2.27
C ALA A 47 31.95 30.71 2.06
N VAL A 48 32.64 31.82 1.79
CA VAL A 48 34.11 31.89 1.73
C VAL A 48 34.66 32.96 2.65
N ASN A 49 35.79 32.67 3.27
CA ASN A 49 36.55 33.64 4.05
C ASN A 49 37.61 34.29 3.15
N LEU A 50 37.62 35.61 3.14
CA LEU A 50 38.50 36.38 2.26
C LEU A 50 39.86 36.57 2.95
N PRO A 51 40.98 36.20 2.31
CA PRO A 51 42.30 36.36 2.90
C PRO A 51 42.62 37.86 3.08
N PRO A 52 43.17 38.27 4.25
CA PRO A 52 43.47 39.68 4.51
C PRO A 52 44.40 40.32 3.48
N SER A 53 45.29 39.54 2.86
CA SER A 53 46.20 40.00 1.80
C SER A 53 45.46 40.55 0.59
N GLU A 54 44.33 39.94 0.23
CA GLU A 54 43.52 40.35 -0.93
C GLU A 54 42.58 41.52 -0.64
N LEU A 55 42.39 41.86 0.63
CA LEU A 55 41.51 42.94 1.09
C LEU A 55 42.25 44.26 1.29
N THR A 56 43.52 44.33 0.92
CA THR A 56 44.29 45.57 0.99
C THR A 56 44.10 46.38 -0.31
N LEU A 57 43.58 47.60 -0.15
CA LEU A 57 43.60 48.63 -1.19
C LEU A 57 44.59 49.72 -0.81
N PRO A 58 45.40 50.22 -1.75
CA PRO A 58 46.27 51.36 -1.50
C PRO A 58 45.43 52.58 -1.08
N LEU A 59 45.89 53.32 -0.07
CA LEU A 59 45.15 54.48 0.46
C LEU A 59 44.83 55.53 -0.61
N HIS A 60 45.70 55.66 -1.64
CA HIS A 60 45.52 56.59 -2.76
C HIS A 60 44.38 56.20 -3.72
N GLU A 61 43.92 54.96 -3.71
CA GLU A 61 42.78 54.53 -4.53
C GLU A 61 41.43 54.88 -3.88
N LEU A 62 41.42 55.09 -2.57
CA LEU A 62 40.26 55.51 -1.77
C LEU A 62 40.26 57.00 -1.43
N THR A 63 41.21 57.77 -1.95
CA THR A 63 41.22 59.23 -1.74
C THR A 63 40.24 59.93 -2.68
N VAL A 64 39.34 60.72 -2.12
CA VAL A 64 38.46 61.61 -2.87
C VAL A 64 39.28 62.79 -3.39
N ASP A 65 39.34 62.95 -4.71
CA ASP A 65 39.92 64.12 -5.35
C ASP A 65 38.89 65.26 -5.31
N ALA A 66 39.25 66.38 -4.66
CA ALA A 66 38.36 67.53 -4.54
C ALA A 66 38.14 68.24 -5.89
N ASP A 67 39.07 68.11 -6.82
CA ASP A 67 38.99 68.69 -8.17
C ASP A 67 38.26 67.76 -9.15
N ASN A 68 38.04 66.49 -8.78
CA ASN A 68 37.38 65.48 -9.60
C ASN A 68 36.63 64.44 -8.74
N LEU A 69 35.37 64.74 -8.40
CA LEU A 69 34.51 63.93 -7.54
C LEU A 69 33.92 62.69 -8.26
N ASP A 70 34.78 61.79 -8.75
CA ASP A 70 34.38 60.55 -9.41
C ASP A 70 34.30 59.37 -8.41
N PHE A 71 33.21 59.36 -7.63
CA PHE A 71 32.92 58.26 -6.71
C PHE A 71 32.60 56.94 -7.43
N GLU A 72 32.14 57.00 -8.68
CA GLU A 72 31.78 55.81 -9.46
C GLU A 72 33.03 55.00 -9.82
N SER A 73 34.09 55.66 -10.30
CA SER A 73 35.38 55.01 -10.58
C SER A 73 36.00 54.41 -9.32
N MET A 74 35.91 55.11 -8.18
CA MET A 74 36.34 54.58 -6.89
C MET A 74 35.55 53.33 -6.49
N LEU A 75 34.22 53.38 -6.62
CA LEU A 75 33.34 52.25 -6.30
C LEU A 75 33.62 51.05 -7.22
N ARG A 76 33.82 51.28 -8.52
CA ARG A 76 34.16 50.22 -9.49
C ARG A 76 35.47 49.51 -9.11
N LYS A 77 36.51 50.26 -8.72
CA LYS A 77 37.77 49.67 -8.25
C LYS A 77 37.60 48.82 -7.00
N VAL A 78 36.79 49.29 -6.05
CA VAL A 78 36.47 48.53 -4.82
C VAL A 78 35.72 47.24 -5.16
N ILE A 79 34.71 47.31 -6.03
CA ILE A 79 33.94 46.14 -6.46
C ILE A 79 34.83 45.16 -7.21
N GLU A 80 35.65 45.61 -8.16
CA GLU A 80 36.59 44.76 -8.92
C GLU A 80 37.59 44.05 -7.99
N LYS A 81 38.15 44.78 -7.02
CA LYS A 81 39.06 44.19 -6.02
C LYS A 81 38.35 43.14 -5.17
N HIS A 82 37.13 43.43 -4.72
CA HIS A 82 36.34 42.50 -3.91
C HIS A 82 35.94 41.25 -4.69
N SER A 83 35.45 41.41 -5.92
CA SER A 83 35.11 40.29 -6.81
C SER A 83 36.32 39.40 -7.09
N ARG A 84 37.50 39.99 -7.33
CA ARG A 84 38.75 39.23 -7.50
C ARG A 84 39.11 38.44 -6.24
N ALA A 85 39.02 39.07 -5.06
CA ALA A 85 39.29 38.40 -3.78
C ALA A 85 38.34 37.19 -3.57
N LEU A 86 37.05 37.34 -3.91
CA LEU A 86 36.06 36.26 -3.85
C LEU A 86 36.42 35.11 -4.81
N LEU A 87 36.80 35.40 -6.05
CA LEU A 87 37.21 34.36 -7.01
C LEU A 87 38.46 33.60 -6.54
N VAL A 88 39.43 34.29 -5.93
CA VAL A 88 40.62 33.64 -5.35
C VAL A 88 40.22 32.71 -4.19
N ALA A 89 39.33 33.15 -3.31
CA ALA A 89 38.86 32.33 -2.20
C ALA A 89 38.02 31.12 -2.66
N LEU A 90 37.16 31.31 -3.67
CA LEU A 90 36.38 30.23 -4.29
C LEU A 90 37.26 29.21 -4.97
N ARG A 91 38.32 29.66 -5.67
CA ARG A 91 39.34 28.77 -6.25
C ARG A 91 40.00 27.92 -5.17
N ALA A 92 40.50 28.55 -4.10
CA ALA A 92 41.15 27.84 -3.01
C ALA A 92 40.21 26.79 -2.37
N ARG A 93 38.92 27.11 -2.24
CA ARG A 93 37.90 26.20 -1.72
C ARG A 93 37.66 24.99 -2.64
N LEU A 94 37.67 25.20 -3.96
CA LEU A 94 37.52 24.12 -4.94
C LEU A 94 38.78 23.24 -4.99
N GLU A 95 39.96 23.84 -4.91
CA GLU A 95 41.24 23.11 -4.88
C GLU A 95 41.40 22.29 -3.58
N GLN A 96 40.83 22.75 -2.47
CA GLN A 96 40.83 22.08 -1.16
C GLN A 96 39.64 21.13 -0.95
N ASP A 97 38.94 20.75 -2.03
CA ASP A 97 37.82 19.82 -1.94
C ASP A 97 38.21 18.49 -1.28
N SER A 98 37.48 18.14 -0.21
CA SER A 98 37.63 16.86 0.49
C SER A 98 37.41 15.61 -0.36
N ARG A 99 36.61 15.73 -1.44
CA ARG A 99 36.37 14.64 -2.40
C ARG A 99 37.42 14.56 -3.51
N GLY A 100 38.26 15.59 -3.61
CA GLY A 100 39.32 15.68 -4.62
C GLY A 100 38.80 15.86 -6.05
N GLU A 101 37.51 16.13 -6.27
CA GLU A 101 36.95 16.21 -7.62
C GLU A 101 37.56 17.39 -8.38
N PHE A 102 37.75 18.53 -7.71
CA PHE A 102 38.27 19.76 -8.33
C PHE A 102 39.72 20.09 -7.92
N SER A 103 40.38 19.19 -7.19
CA SER A 103 41.73 19.39 -6.64
C SER A 103 42.86 19.13 -7.63
N GLU A 104 42.58 18.49 -8.76
CA GLU A 104 43.60 18.17 -9.77
C GLU A 104 44.14 19.45 -10.47
N PRO A 105 45.46 19.57 -10.67
CA PRO A 105 46.05 20.71 -11.36
C PRO A 105 45.46 20.88 -12.76
N GLY A 106 44.95 22.08 -13.05
CA GLY A 106 44.35 22.41 -14.35
C GLY A 106 42.84 22.17 -14.45
N VAL A 107 42.19 21.56 -13.45
CA VAL A 107 40.73 21.43 -13.42
C VAL A 107 40.04 22.76 -13.10
N VAL A 108 40.66 23.57 -12.24
CA VAL A 108 40.21 24.93 -11.92
C VAL A 108 41.28 25.91 -12.39
N VAL A 109 40.95 26.71 -13.41
CA VAL A 109 41.85 27.72 -13.98
C VAL A 109 41.27 29.10 -13.71
N ALA A 110 42.01 29.96 -13.02
CA ALA A 110 41.61 31.35 -12.81
C ALA A 110 42.09 32.23 -13.97
N GLU A 111 41.15 32.92 -14.60
CA GLU A 111 41.39 34.04 -15.49
C GLU A 111 40.92 35.34 -14.82
N LYS A 112 41.42 36.51 -15.24
CA LYS A 112 41.34 37.80 -14.53
C LYS A 112 40.03 38.05 -13.76
N ASP A 113 38.88 37.79 -14.38
CA ASP A 113 37.55 38.05 -13.81
C ASP A 113 36.63 36.80 -13.81
N ALA A 114 37.18 35.59 -13.98
CA ALA A 114 36.41 34.36 -14.03
C ALA A 114 37.21 33.11 -13.60
N LEU A 115 36.51 32.07 -13.15
CA LEU A 115 37.07 30.74 -12.96
C LEU A 115 36.55 29.80 -14.04
N HIS A 116 37.46 29.11 -14.72
CA HIS A 116 37.14 28.04 -15.66
C HIS A 116 37.23 26.70 -14.94
N LEU A 117 36.12 25.97 -14.97
CA LEU A 117 35.92 24.69 -14.32
C LEU A 117 35.81 23.61 -15.38
N HIS A 118 36.80 22.73 -15.48
CA HIS A 118 36.74 21.59 -16.38
C HIS A 118 35.81 20.52 -15.79
N LEU A 119 34.68 20.27 -16.45
CA LEU A 119 33.73 19.23 -16.04
C LEU A 119 34.19 17.86 -16.57
N CYS A 120 34.42 17.75 -17.88
CA CYS A 120 34.89 16.51 -18.49
C CYS A 120 35.48 16.81 -19.87
N THR A 121 36.65 16.23 -20.16
CA THR A 121 37.36 16.40 -21.45
C THR A 121 37.39 17.86 -21.92
N ASP A 122 36.50 18.24 -22.84
CA ASP A 122 36.45 19.53 -23.51
C ASP A 122 35.32 20.45 -23.00
N GLU A 123 34.52 19.97 -22.05
CA GLU A 123 33.40 20.72 -21.46
C GLU A 123 33.91 21.54 -20.28
N VAL A 124 33.90 22.87 -20.46
CA VAL A 124 34.42 23.84 -19.50
C VAL A 124 33.33 24.86 -19.16
N VAL A 125 33.08 25.02 -17.87
CA VAL A 125 32.14 26.02 -17.35
C VAL A 125 32.92 27.22 -16.82
N THR A 126 32.55 28.39 -17.29
CA THR A 126 33.02 29.67 -16.77
C THR A 126 32.11 30.14 -15.64
N MET A 127 32.67 30.27 -14.45
CA MET A 127 32.04 30.88 -13.29
C MET A 127 32.54 32.31 -13.12
N ASN A 128 31.64 33.28 -13.05
CA ASN A 128 31.98 34.67 -12.77
C ASN A 128 31.03 35.29 -11.74
N ILE A 129 31.39 36.47 -11.21
CA ILE A 129 30.55 37.23 -10.30
C ILE A 129 30.00 38.44 -11.05
N ASP A 130 28.68 38.59 -11.12
CA ASP A 130 28.07 39.81 -11.63
C ASP A 130 28.33 40.97 -10.66
N MET A 131 29.16 41.92 -11.10
CA MET A 131 29.56 43.10 -10.32
C MET A 131 28.37 43.96 -9.86
N ARG A 132 27.23 43.90 -10.55
CA ARG A 132 26.04 44.68 -10.17
C ARG A 132 25.19 43.98 -9.11
N SER A 133 25.04 42.66 -9.20
CA SER A 133 24.14 41.89 -8.33
C SER A 133 24.86 41.07 -7.24
N GLY A 134 26.18 40.92 -7.34
CA GLY A 134 26.99 40.04 -6.49
C GLY A 134 26.72 38.55 -6.71
N ARG A 135 25.94 38.18 -7.73
CA ARG A 135 25.55 36.79 -7.98
C ARG A 135 26.60 36.06 -8.80
N LEU A 136 26.83 34.79 -8.45
CA LEU A 136 27.58 33.87 -9.30
C LEU A 136 26.77 33.57 -10.55
N ASN A 137 27.41 33.56 -11.72
CA ASN A 137 26.83 33.03 -12.94
C ASN A 137 27.73 31.95 -13.52
N PHE A 138 27.09 30.92 -14.06
CA PHE A 138 27.74 29.83 -14.76
C PHE A 138 27.41 29.93 -16.25
N LYS A 139 28.44 29.93 -17.11
CA LYS A 139 28.33 29.97 -18.57
C LYS A 139 29.15 28.86 -19.20
N ASP A 140 28.64 28.27 -20.27
CA ASP A 140 29.41 27.34 -21.09
C ASP A 140 30.38 28.11 -22.00
N ILE A 141 31.60 27.62 -22.17
CA ILE A 141 32.57 28.20 -23.13
C ILE A 141 32.25 27.74 -24.55
N ASN A 142 31.65 26.54 -24.68
CA ASN A 142 31.35 25.92 -25.96
C ASN A 142 29.83 25.98 -26.22
N ASP A 143 29.43 27.08 -26.87
CA ASP A 143 28.21 27.17 -27.69
C ASP A 143 26.88 27.54 -27.00
N LEU A 144 26.29 28.65 -27.47
CA LEU A 144 24.96 29.16 -27.15
C LEU A 144 23.85 28.47 -27.99
N GLY A 145 24.20 27.56 -28.90
CA GLY A 145 23.29 27.01 -29.92
C GLY A 145 22.50 25.75 -29.56
N VAL A 146 22.89 24.98 -28.53
CA VAL A 146 22.21 23.70 -28.22
C VAL A 146 21.04 23.92 -27.26
N ALA A 147 19.81 23.83 -27.79
CA ALA A 147 18.57 23.99 -27.03
C ALA A 147 18.54 23.07 -25.78
N GLY A 148 18.36 23.66 -24.59
CA GLY A 148 18.23 22.95 -23.32
C GLY A 148 19.50 22.84 -22.45
N ARG A 149 20.68 23.27 -22.92
CA ARG A 149 21.89 23.36 -22.06
C ARG A 149 21.83 24.56 -21.11
N ALA A 150 21.33 25.71 -21.57
CA ALA A 150 21.22 26.95 -20.78
C ALA A 150 20.35 26.82 -19.51
N SER A 151 19.28 26.00 -19.56
CA SER A 151 18.41 25.78 -18.39
C SER A 151 19.09 25.01 -17.26
N ARG A 152 20.07 24.14 -17.58
CA ARG A 152 20.80 23.34 -16.59
C ARG A 152 21.71 24.22 -15.73
N PHE A 153 22.47 25.11 -16.35
CA PHE A 153 23.34 26.04 -15.63
C PHE A 153 22.56 27.07 -14.82
N TYR A 154 21.40 27.51 -15.31
CA TYR A 154 20.51 28.38 -14.55
C TYR A 154 20.00 27.71 -13.26
N VAL A 155 19.60 26.43 -13.33
CA VAL A 155 19.16 25.67 -12.14
C VAL A 155 20.30 25.51 -11.13
N VAL A 156 21.52 25.21 -11.59
CA VAL A 156 22.70 25.12 -10.71
C VAL A 156 23.02 26.49 -10.10
N THR A 157 22.96 27.56 -10.88
CA THR A 157 23.13 28.94 -10.40
C THR A 157 22.19 29.25 -9.24
N LEU A 158 20.90 28.92 -9.39
CA LEU A 158 19.91 29.13 -8.34
C LEU A 158 20.19 28.28 -7.09
N ARG A 159 20.60 27.02 -7.26
CA ARG A 159 20.93 26.13 -6.13
C ARG A 159 22.12 26.65 -5.33
N VAL A 160 23.19 27.05 -6.03
CA VAL A 160 24.38 27.65 -5.41
C VAL A 160 24.04 28.97 -4.71
N PHE A 161 23.18 29.80 -5.30
CA PHE A 161 22.74 31.04 -4.66
C PHE A 161 21.97 30.77 -3.36
N ASN A 162 21.07 29.78 -3.36
CA ASN A 162 20.28 29.43 -2.18
C ASN A 162 21.10 28.72 -1.10
N ASN A 163 22.15 27.99 -1.49
CA ASN A 163 23.04 27.29 -0.57
C ASN A 163 24.50 27.35 -1.04
N PRO A 164 25.23 28.44 -0.73
CA PRO A 164 26.62 28.60 -1.14
C PRO A 164 27.58 27.66 -0.38
N GLU A 165 27.16 27.07 0.75
CA GLU A 165 27.95 26.08 1.49
C GLU A 165 28.04 24.74 0.72
N ALA A 166 27.05 24.42 -0.11
CA ALA A 166 27.04 23.22 -0.95
C ALA A 166 27.57 23.45 -2.38
N LEU A 167 28.38 24.51 -2.60
CA LEU A 167 28.92 24.84 -3.93
C LEU A 167 29.63 23.64 -4.59
N VAL A 168 30.51 22.97 -3.86
CA VAL A 168 31.29 21.84 -4.37
C VAL A 168 30.37 20.67 -4.74
N ASP A 169 29.39 20.34 -3.89
CA ASP A 169 28.39 19.30 -4.18
C ASP A 169 27.56 19.60 -5.43
N HIS A 170 27.13 20.86 -5.58
CA HIS A 170 26.35 21.29 -6.74
C HIS A 170 27.16 21.23 -8.04
N LEU A 171 28.44 21.58 -7.99
CA LEU A 171 29.36 21.47 -9.12
C LEU A 171 29.73 20.00 -9.42
N GLY A 172 29.92 19.16 -8.41
CA GLY A 172 30.13 17.72 -8.57
C GLY A 172 28.93 17.03 -9.22
N ALA A 173 27.72 17.35 -8.77
CA ALA A 173 26.50 16.86 -9.41
C ALA A 173 26.35 17.33 -10.88
N LEU A 174 26.73 18.59 -11.16
CA LEU A 174 26.78 19.11 -12.54
C LEU A 174 27.79 18.34 -13.39
N ARG A 175 28.98 18.07 -12.85
CA ARG A 175 30.03 17.29 -13.51
C ARG A 175 29.56 15.87 -13.84
N THR A 176 29.05 15.13 -12.85
CA THR A 176 28.51 13.78 -13.02
C THR A 176 27.39 13.73 -14.07
N ARG A 177 26.46 14.68 -14.04
CA ARG A 177 25.38 14.77 -15.02
C ARG A 177 25.90 15.05 -16.43
N THR A 178 26.95 15.86 -16.55
CA THR A 178 27.59 16.19 -17.83
C THR A 178 28.30 14.96 -18.40
N ILE A 179 29.09 14.26 -17.59
CA ILE A 179 29.75 13.00 -17.96
C ILE A 179 28.72 11.97 -18.43
N LEU A 180 27.64 11.78 -17.66
CA LEU A 180 26.57 10.84 -18.02
C LEU A 180 25.93 11.22 -19.36
N SER A 181 25.61 12.51 -19.56
CA SER A 181 25.03 12.99 -20.82
C SER A 181 25.92 12.72 -22.02
N ILE A 182 27.23 12.93 -21.90
CA ILE A 182 28.21 12.65 -22.97
C ILE A 182 28.33 11.14 -23.21
N ALA A 183 28.36 10.34 -22.15
CA ALA A 183 28.41 8.88 -22.26
C ALA A 183 27.15 8.34 -22.95
N GLU A 184 25.96 8.86 -22.62
CA GLU A 184 24.70 8.54 -23.28
C GLU A 184 24.74 8.89 -24.77
N GLU A 185 25.20 10.10 -25.12
CA GLU A 185 25.31 10.55 -26.51
C GLU A 185 26.28 9.68 -27.31
N LYS A 186 27.47 9.35 -26.75
CA LYS A 186 28.43 8.45 -27.38
C LYS A 186 27.90 7.03 -27.52
N ALA A 187 27.17 6.52 -26.52
CA ALA A 187 26.52 5.23 -26.61
C ALA A 187 25.49 5.20 -27.75
N HIS A 188 24.66 6.25 -27.85
CA HIS A 188 23.70 6.40 -28.95
C HIS A 188 24.37 6.49 -30.32
N TYR A 189 25.47 7.24 -30.44
CA TYR A 189 26.25 7.32 -31.67
C TYR A 189 26.79 5.96 -32.12
N LEU A 190 27.24 5.12 -31.17
CA LEU A 190 27.70 3.76 -31.42
C LEU A 190 26.55 2.76 -31.64
N GLY A 191 25.30 3.21 -31.65
CA GLY A 191 24.12 2.35 -31.84
C GLY A 191 23.64 1.63 -30.59
N TYR A 192 24.22 1.91 -29.41
CA TYR A 192 23.74 1.38 -28.14
C TYR A 192 22.53 2.17 -27.63
N GLN A 193 21.56 1.47 -27.04
CA GLN A 193 20.44 2.10 -26.37
C GLN A 193 20.80 2.42 -24.91
N SER A 194 20.82 3.70 -24.55
CA SER A 194 20.88 4.10 -23.15
C SER A 194 19.48 4.23 -22.56
N HIS A 195 19.27 3.67 -21.38
CA HIS A 195 18.01 3.75 -20.63
C HIS A 195 18.31 4.19 -19.21
N ARG A 196 17.86 5.39 -18.81
CA ARG A 196 17.95 5.86 -17.41
C ARG A 196 17.08 5.04 -16.46
N THR A 197 15.98 4.52 -17.00
CA THR A 197 15.06 3.58 -16.36
C THR A 197 14.82 2.43 -17.33
N ARG A 198 15.31 1.22 -17.02
CA ARG A 198 15.13 0.06 -17.89
C ARG A 198 13.86 -0.69 -17.49
N ASN A 199 12.90 -0.78 -18.39
CA ASN A 199 11.78 -1.71 -18.24
C ASN A 199 12.32 -3.12 -18.47
N LEU A 200 12.48 -3.90 -17.40
CA LEU A 200 12.80 -5.32 -17.52
C LEU A 200 11.49 -6.04 -17.81
N GLY A 201 11.28 -6.39 -19.08
CA GLY A 201 10.19 -7.27 -19.48
C GLY A 201 10.56 -8.70 -19.12
N GLN A 202 9.88 -9.28 -18.14
CA GLN A 202 10.03 -10.70 -17.80
C GLN A 202 8.75 -11.44 -18.15
N GLN A 203 8.88 -12.73 -18.47
CA GLN A 203 7.70 -13.56 -18.68
C GLN A 203 7.03 -13.85 -17.34
N ALA A 204 5.71 -13.72 -17.31
CA ALA A 204 4.90 -14.03 -16.13
C ALA A 204 5.10 -15.48 -15.69
N THR A 205 5.37 -16.40 -16.63
CA THR A 205 5.67 -17.81 -16.33
C THR A 205 6.94 -17.99 -15.51
N ASP A 206 7.90 -17.06 -15.62
CA ASP A 206 9.19 -17.16 -14.94
C ASP A 206 9.06 -16.60 -13.51
N ILE A 207 8.52 -15.38 -13.38
CA ILE A 207 8.34 -14.71 -12.08
C ILE A 207 7.23 -15.37 -11.25
N LEU A 208 6.10 -15.70 -11.87
CA LEU A 208 4.92 -16.26 -11.17
C LEU A 208 4.93 -17.79 -11.19
N SER A 209 6.07 -18.42 -11.46
CA SER A 209 6.18 -19.89 -11.39
C SER A 209 5.83 -20.38 -9.99
N GLY A 210 4.77 -21.20 -9.89
CA GLY A 210 4.26 -21.68 -8.59
C GLY A 210 3.42 -20.67 -7.79
N ALA A 211 3.26 -19.43 -8.27
CA ALA A 211 2.40 -18.44 -7.62
C ALA A 211 0.91 -18.75 -7.86
N PRO A 212 0.02 -18.53 -6.88
CA PRO A 212 -1.41 -18.73 -7.04
C PRO A 212 -1.99 -17.85 -8.14
N ALA A 213 -2.83 -18.46 -8.97
CA ALA A 213 -3.57 -17.78 -10.03
C ALA A 213 -2.71 -16.99 -11.04
N ALA A 214 -1.52 -17.52 -11.39
CA ALA A 214 -0.66 -16.96 -12.45
C ALA A 214 -1.40 -16.78 -13.79
N GLU A 215 -2.46 -17.56 -14.06
CA GLU A 215 -3.32 -17.43 -15.24
C GLU A 215 -4.12 -16.12 -15.31
N ALA A 216 -4.21 -15.37 -14.21
CA ALA A 216 -4.84 -14.06 -14.17
C ALA A 216 -3.97 -12.95 -14.78
N ALA A 217 -2.65 -13.17 -14.87
CA ALA A 217 -1.70 -12.25 -15.48
C ALA A 217 -1.61 -12.43 -17.01
N MET A 218 -1.40 -11.33 -17.72
CA MET A 218 -0.88 -11.36 -19.09
C MET A 218 0.59 -11.83 -19.10
N PRO A 219 1.10 -12.39 -20.20
CA PRO A 219 2.43 -13.00 -20.24
C PRO A 219 3.60 -12.07 -19.92
N ASN A 220 3.44 -10.75 -20.04
CA ASN A 220 4.55 -9.81 -19.85
C ASN A 220 4.36 -9.02 -18.56
N ILE A 221 5.32 -9.17 -17.64
CA ILE A 221 5.45 -8.35 -16.42
C ILE A 221 6.53 -7.31 -16.66
N ARG A 222 6.26 -6.06 -16.30
CA ARG A 222 7.23 -4.96 -16.39
C ARG A 222 7.78 -4.67 -15.01
N VAL A 223 9.09 -4.74 -14.84
CA VAL A 223 9.78 -4.31 -13.62
C VAL A 223 10.52 -3.01 -13.93
N ILE A 224 10.28 -1.98 -13.11
CA ILE A 224 10.78 -0.62 -13.29
C ILE A 224 11.56 -0.22 -12.03
N PRO A 225 12.89 -0.19 -12.07
CA PRO A 225 13.67 0.39 -10.99
C PRO A 225 13.52 1.91 -11.01
N LEU A 226 13.22 2.49 -9.86
CA LEU A 226 13.20 3.93 -9.60
C LEU A 226 14.41 4.30 -8.77
N ASN A 227 14.89 5.53 -8.93
CA ASN A 227 15.94 6.11 -8.09
C ASN A 227 17.26 5.31 -8.05
N TRP A 228 17.50 4.45 -9.06
CA TRP A 228 18.67 3.57 -9.10
C TRP A 228 20.00 4.32 -9.15
N TRP A 229 20.00 5.50 -9.77
CA TRP A 229 21.19 6.35 -9.98
C TRP A 229 21.11 7.67 -9.20
N SER A 230 20.24 7.76 -8.19
CA SER A 230 20.07 8.95 -7.36
C SER A 230 20.51 8.69 -5.93
N ASP A 231 20.77 9.75 -5.18
CA ASP A 231 21.02 9.69 -3.73
C ASP A 231 19.77 9.32 -2.91
N GLU A 232 18.61 9.22 -3.57
CA GLU A 232 17.36 8.75 -2.97
C GLU A 232 17.31 7.21 -2.88
N ASN A 233 16.50 6.68 -1.96
CA ASN A 233 16.31 5.24 -1.82
C ASN A 233 15.81 4.62 -3.13
N ALA A 234 16.51 3.61 -3.61
CA ALA A 234 16.12 2.84 -4.78
C ALA A 234 14.82 2.06 -4.51
N GLN A 235 13.84 2.22 -5.38
CA GLN A 235 12.54 1.55 -5.29
C GLN A 235 12.30 0.70 -6.54
N VAL A 236 11.37 -0.24 -6.47
CA VAL A 236 11.00 -1.09 -7.60
C VAL A 236 9.50 -1.07 -7.78
N ILE A 237 9.05 -0.76 -9.00
CA ILE A 237 7.66 -0.95 -9.40
C ILE A 237 7.54 -2.18 -10.27
N THR A 238 6.71 -3.13 -9.87
CA THR A 238 6.32 -4.29 -10.68
C THR A 238 4.91 -4.07 -11.22
N CYS A 239 4.77 -3.99 -12.54
CA CYS A 239 3.50 -3.79 -13.22
C CYS A 239 3.05 -5.09 -13.89
N VAL A 240 1.84 -5.54 -13.53
CA VAL A 240 1.19 -6.72 -14.11
C VAL A 240 -0.09 -6.30 -14.80
N LYS A 241 -0.22 -6.63 -16.09
CA LYS A 241 -1.47 -6.44 -16.82
C LYS A 241 -2.39 -7.63 -16.58
N LEU A 242 -3.62 -7.38 -16.15
CA LEU A 242 -4.61 -8.42 -15.91
C LEU A 242 -5.20 -8.92 -17.24
N LYS A 243 -5.35 -10.23 -17.36
CA LYS A 243 -5.93 -10.88 -18.56
C LYS A 243 -7.44 -10.69 -18.65
N TYR A 244 -8.11 -10.62 -17.51
CA TYR A 244 -9.56 -10.48 -17.41
C TYR A 244 -9.86 -9.18 -16.67
N VAL A 245 -10.41 -8.22 -17.38
CA VAL A 245 -10.76 -6.90 -16.83
C VAL A 245 -12.22 -6.96 -16.41
N GLN A 246 -12.47 -7.04 -15.10
CA GLN A 246 -13.77 -6.62 -14.56
C GLN A 246 -13.66 -5.12 -14.33
N GLN A 247 -14.57 -4.35 -14.93
CA GLN A 247 -14.67 -2.94 -14.54
C GLN A 247 -15.06 -2.90 -13.07
N PRO A 248 -14.41 -2.06 -12.24
CA PRO A 248 -14.84 -1.87 -10.88
C PRO A 248 -16.27 -1.36 -10.88
N LEU A 249 -17.12 -2.01 -10.08
CA LEU A 249 -18.52 -1.63 -9.89
C LEU A 249 -18.71 -1.21 -8.42
N GLY A 250 -19.74 -0.44 -8.11
CA GLY A 250 -20.20 -0.21 -6.74
C GLY A 250 -19.76 1.07 -6.03
N LYS A 251 -20.25 1.28 -4.81
CA LYS A 251 -20.15 2.52 -4.02
C LYS A 251 -18.71 2.97 -3.68
N ARG A 252 -17.74 2.05 -3.76
CA ARG A 252 -16.31 2.31 -3.53
C ARG A 252 -15.51 2.52 -4.81
N ALA A 253 -16.08 2.19 -5.96
CA ALA A 253 -15.56 2.58 -7.27
C ALA A 253 -16.00 4.02 -7.51
N GLY A 254 -15.26 4.99 -6.95
CA GLY A 254 -15.41 6.38 -7.39
C GLY A 254 -15.27 6.49 -8.91
N SER A 255 -15.72 7.58 -9.52
CA SER A 255 -15.58 7.83 -10.96
C SER A 255 -14.12 7.91 -11.46
N SER A 256 -13.15 7.59 -10.60
CA SER A 256 -11.72 7.63 -10.89
C SER A 256 -11.29 6.36 -11.61
N THR A 257 -10.60 6.56 -12.73
CA THR A 257 -9.95 5.50 -13.52
C THR A 257 -8.83 4.77 -12.77
N ILE A 258 -8.41 5.28 -11.61
CA ILE A 258 -7.33 4.74 -10.78
C ILE A 258 -7.90 4.35 -9.42
N ILE A 259 -7.68 3.10 -9.02
CA ILE A 259 -7.99 2.58 -7.69
C ILE A 259 -6.68 2.42 -6.93
N ARG A 260 -6.66 2.79 -5.65
CA ARG A 260 -5.51 2.61 -4.75
C ARG A 260 -5.91 1.73 -3.57
N PRO A 261 -5.81 0.40 -3.70
CA PRO A 261 -6.15 -0.51 -2.61
C PRO A 261 -5.24 -0.31 -1.39
N SER A 262 -3.96 0.03 -1.62
CA SER A 262 -3.01 0.31 -0.56
C SER A 262 -2.00 1.38 -0.98
N LYS A 263 -1.12 1.79 -0.07
CA LYS A 263 0.01 2.68 -0.40
C LYS A 263 0.96 2.06 -1.45
N ARG A 264 1.00 0.72 -1.51
CA ARG A 264 1.91 -0.05 -2.35
C ARG A 264 1.26 -0.57 -3.63
N ILE A 265 -0.06 -0.48 -3.76
CA ILE A 265 -0.79 -1.02 -4.91
C ILE A 265 -1.57 0.10 -5.59
N ILE A 266 -1.37 0.22 -6.89
CA ILE A 266 -2.14 1.12 -7.76
C ILE A 266 -2.74 0.26 -8.87
N TYR A 267 -4.03 0.44 -9.14
CA TYR A 267 -4.71 -0.24 -10.23
C TYR A 267 -5.26 0.78 -11.21
N ASP A 268 -4.77 0.73 -12.44
CA ASP A 268 -5.35 1.45 -13.56
C ASP A 268 -6.42 0.58 -14.21
N THR A 269 -7.67 1.02 -14.08
CA THR A 269 -8.85 0.34 -14.61
C THR A 269 -8.97 0.48 -16.13
N THR A 270 -8.32 1.49 -16.72
CA THR A 270 -8.36 1.73 -18.17
C THR A 270 -7.40 0.81 -18.91
N GLU A 271 -6.17 0.70 -18.42
CA GLU A 271 -5.16 -0.20 -19.00
C GLU A 271 -5.23 -1.63 -18.44
N ALA A 272 -5.99 -1.83 -17.37
CA ALA A 272 -6.04 -3.04 -16.55
C ALA A 272 -4.66 -3.45 -16.00
N VAL A 273 -3.89 -2.47 -15.54
CA VAL A 273 -2.54 -2.67 -15.02
C VAL A 273 -2.54 -2.48 -13.50
N VAL A 274 -2.08 -3.48 -12.78
CA VAL A 274 -1.81 -3.39 -11.34
C VAL A 274 -0.31 -3.14 -11.15
N SER A 275 0.02 -2.06 -10.47
CA SER A 275 1.38 -1.67 -10.12
C SER A 275 1.63 -1.89 -8.63
N PHE A 276 2.69 -2.63 -8.33
CA PHE A 276 3.16 -2.95 -6.98
C PHE A 276 4.44 -2.19 -6.72
N LEU A 277 4.46 -1.34 -5.70
CA LEU A 277 5.62 -0.57 -5.26
C LEU A 277 6.31 -1.30 -4.10
N SER A 278 7.57 -1.65 -4.30
CA SER A 278 8.49 -2.07 -3.24
C SER A 278 9.51 -0.97 -2.96
N GLU A 279 9.71 -0.69 -1.67
CA GLU A 279 10.71 0.28 -1.19
C GLU A 279 12.10 -0.35 -1.02
N ASN A 280 12.19 -1.69 -1.03
CA ASN A 280 13.43 -2.41 -0.81
C ASN A 280 13.73 -3.33 -2.00
N VAL A 281 14.83 -3.05 -2.71
CA VAL A 281 15.28 -3.82 -3.86
C VAL A 281 15.58 -5.28 -3.50
N ASN A 282 16.04 -5.57 -2.28
CA ASN A 282 16.45 -6.91 -1.88
C ASN A 282 15.27 -7.87 -1.65
N THR A 283 14.11 -7.32 -1.24
CA THR A 283 12.90 -8.09 -0.91
C THR A 283 11.76 -7.84 -1.91
N CYS A 284 12.01 -7.09 -2.99
CA CYS A 284 10.96 -6.64 -3.90
C CYS A 284 10.21 -7.78 -4.60
N VAL A 285 10.87 -8.91 -4.86
CA VAL A 285 10.23 -10.08 -5.46
C VAL A 285 9.30 -10.77 -4.48
N ASP A 286 9.75 -11.01 -3.25
CA ASP A 286 8.95 -11.68 -2.21
C ASP A 286 7.73 -10.84 -1.83
N GLU A 287 7.93 -9.54 -1.61
CA GLU A 287 6.85 -8.58 -1.34
C GLU A 287 5.84 -8.53 -2.49
N PHE A 288 6.33 -8.54 -3.74
CA PHE A 288 5.47 -8.60 -4.91
C PHE A 288 4.67 -9.91 -4.98
N LEU A 289 5.30 -11.07 -4.78
CA LEU A 289 4.63 -12.37 -4.88
C LEU A 289 3.54 -12.52 -3.80
N GLU A 290 3.80 -12.00 -2.60
CA GLU A 290 2.83 -11.99 -1.51
C GLU A 290 1.60 -11.14 -1.85
N GLU A 291 1.82 -9.91 -2.28
CA GLU A 291 0.74 -8.99 -2.68
C GLU A 291 -0.01 -9.52 -3.92
N TRP A 292 0.71 -10.06 -4.90
CA TRP A 292 0.13 -10.69 -6.08
C TRP A 292 -0.79 -11.84 -5.71
N ALA A 293 -0.37 -12.71 -4.78
CA ALA A 293 -1.18 -13.85 -4.38
C ALA A 293 -2.48 -13.44 -3.66
N ARG A 294 -2.51 -12.28 -3.00
CA ARG A 294 -3.74 -11.70 -2.42
C ARG A 294 -4.65 -11.14 -3.53
N VAL A 295 -4.08 -10.31 -4.41
CA VAL A 295 -4.82 -9.66 -5.51
C VAL A 295 -5.38 -10.69 -6.50
N SER A 296 -4.59 -11.70 -6.88
CA SER A 296 -4.96 -12.68 -7.90
C SER A 296 -6.20 -13.48 -7.51
N LYS A 297 -6.36 -13.81 -6.22
CA LYS A 297 -7.56 -14.49 -5.69
C LYS A 297 -8.80 -13.62 -5.81
N MET A 298 -8.71 -12.34 -5.46
CA MET A 298 -9.84 -11.42 -5.58
C MET A 298 -10.26 -11.26 -7.05
N VAL A 299 -9.29 -11.18 -7.98
CA VAL A 299 -9.55 -11.16 -9.42
C VAL A 299 -10.27 -12.43 -9.89
N VAL A 300 -9.84 -13.61 -9.42
CA VAL A 300 -10.49 -14.89 -9.74
C VAL A 300 -11.92 -14.94 -9.19
N ILE A 301 -12.15 -14.50 -7.95
CA ILE A 301 -13.49 -14.47 -7.35
C ILE A 301 -14.42 -13.55 -8.14
N ALA A 302 -14.01 -12.31 -8.41
CA ALA A 302 -14.82 -11.35 -9.16
C ALA A 302 -15.15 -11.86 -10.58
N ARG A 303 -14.17 -12.48 -11.25
CA ARG A 303 -14.37 -13.10 -12.56
C ARG A 303 -15.42 -14.22 -12.49
N GLU A 304 -15.31 -15.11 -11.51
CA GLU A 304 -16.23 -16.25 -11.44
C GLU A 304 -17.64 -15.84 -11.05
N VAL A 305 -17.82 -14.85 -10.17
CA VAL A 305 -19.14 -14.27 -9.89
C VAL A 305 -19.78 -13.74 -11.18
N ALA A 306 -19.02 -12.97 -11.97
CA ALA A 306 -19.51 -12.42 -13.24
C ALA A 306 -19.81 -13.53 -14.28
N LYS A 307 -19.07 -14.63 -14.25
CA LYS A 307 -19.31 -15.79 -15.11
C LYS A 307 -20.56 -16.56 -14.68
N MET A 308 -20.76 -16.79 -13.38
CA MET A 308 -21.94 -17.49 -12.85
C MET A 308 -23.25 -16.81 -13.24
N SER A 309 -23.28 -15.47 -13.19
CA SER A 309 -24.43 -14.69 -13.63
C SER A 309 -24.82 -14.96 -15.10
N LYS A 310 -23.81 -15.15 -15.97
CA LYS A 310 -24.01 -15.38 -17.42
C LYS A 310 -24.23 -16.84 -17.78
N ASP A 311 -23.34 -17.72 -17.33
CA ASP A 311 -23.24 -19.11 -17.80
C ASP A 311 -24.27 -20.04 -17.12
N LYS A 312 -24.63 -19.76 -15.87
CA LYS A 312 -25.59 -20.56 -15.09
C LYS A 312 -26.99 -19.96 -15.04
N ALA A 313 -27.19 -18.84 -15.73
CA ALA A 313 -28.45 -18.08 -15.72
C ALA A 313 -28.94 -17.71 -14.31
N TRP A 314 -28.02 -17.53 -13.35
CA TRP A 314 -28.34 -17.09 -12.01
C TRP A 314 -28.46 -15.56 -12.00
N SER A 315 -29.60 -15.04 -12.47
CA SER A 315 -29.87 -13.61 -12.63
C SER A 315 -29.70 -12.79 -11.36
N ASP A 316 -29.95 -13.39 -10.20
CA ASP A 316 -29.90 -12.70 -8.91
C ASP A 316 -28.47 -12.55 -8.39
N ILE A 317 -27.49 -13.18 -9.05
CA ILE A 317 -26.08 -13.02 -8.72
C ILE A 317 -25.53 -11.84 -9.50
N GLN A 318 -25.09 -10.85 -8.74
CA GLN A 318 -24.55 -9.63 -9.29
C GLN A 318 -23.32 -9.21 -8.51
N LEU A 319 -22.22 -8.96 -9.23
CA LEU A 319 -21.05 -8.31 -8.65
C LEU A 319 -21.43 -6.88 -8.25
N LEU A 320 -21.33 -6.57 -6.95
CA LEU A 320 -21.71 -5.28 -6.39
C LEU A 320 -20.50 -4.37 -6.28
N SER A 321 -19.40 -4.86 -5.70
CA SER A 321 -18.17 -4.10 -5.57
C SER A 321 -16.89 -4.93 -5.70
N PHE A 322 -15.83 -4.29 -6.21
CA PHE A 322 -14.52 -4.91 -6.42
C PHE A 322 -13.40 -3.87 -6.35
N ASP A 323 -12.45 -4.05 -5.43
CA ASP A 323 -11.33 -3.13 -5.21
C ASP A 323 -9.95 -3.83 -5.09
N LEU A 324 -9.82 -5.04 -5.66
CA LEU A 324 -8.64 -5.93 -5.57
C LEU A 324 -8.29 -6.47 -4.17
N GLN A 325 -8.86 -5.92 -3.09
CA GLN A 325 -8.71 -6.46 -1.73
C GLN A 325 -9.97 -7.17 -1.27
N THR A 326 -11.12 -6.68 -1.71
CA THR A 326 -12.44 -7.17 -1.36
C THR A 326 -13.28 -7.37 -2.61
N VAL A 327 -14.11 -8.41 -2.58
CA VAL A 327 -15.13 -8.67 -3.59
C VAL A 327 -16.47 -8.77 -2.90
N GLU A 328 -17.41 -7.90 -3.26
CA GLU A 328 -18.77 -7.92 -2.77
C GLU A 328 -19.72 -8.28 -3.89
N PHE A 329 -20.63 -9.23 -3.63
CA PHE A 329 -21.63 -9.61 -4.61
C PHE A 329 -22.94 -10.03 -3.93
N ALA A 330 -24.04 -9.78 -4.63
CA ALA A 330 -25.35 -10.30 -4.27
C ALA A 330 -25.40 -11.80 -4.60
N TYR A 331 -25.87 -12.63 -3.67
CA TYR A 331 -26.11 -14.05 -3.91
C TYR A 331 -27.60 -14.38 -4.04
N ALA A 332 -28.45 -13.51 -3.52
CA ALA A 332 -29.91 -13.54 -3.63
C ALA A 332 -30.47 -12.11 -3.53
N PRO A 333 -31.75 -11.86 -3.92
CA PRO A 333 -32.35 -10.53 -3.84
C PRO A 333 -32.32 -9.96 -2.42
N GLY A 334 -31.65 -8.83 -2.22
CA GLY A 334 -31.49 -8.17 -0.92
C GLY A 334 -30.42 -8.76 0.01
N TYR A 335 -29.69 -9.79 -0.42
CA TYR A 335 -28.64 -10.44 0.37
C TYR A 335 -27.29 -10.46 -0.37
N ALA A 336 -26.26 -9.96 0.30
CA ALA A 336 -24.92 -9.88 -0.26
C ALA A 336 -23.85 -10.44 0.69
N VAL A 337 -22.72 -10.81 0.10
CA VAL A 337 -21.53 -11.27 0.80
C VAL A 337 -20.30 -10.53 0.28
N SER A 338 -19.48 -10.06 1.20
CA SER A 338 -18.17 -9.48 0.96
C SER A 338 -17.09 -10.48 1.37
N ILE A 339 -16.17 -10.78 0.46
CA ILE A 339 -15.04 -11.69 0.67
C ILE A 339 -13.74 -10.89 0.69
N ALA A 340 -12.89 -11.14 1.70
CA ALA A 340 -11.55 -10.60 1.81
C ALA A 340 -10.52 -11.70 2.14
N CYS A 341 -9.24 -11.47 1.87
CA CYS A 341 -8.14 -12.38 2.19
C CYS A 341 -7.19 -11.72 3.20
N GLU A 342 -6.98 -12.35 4.37
CA GLU A 342 -6.23 -11.75 5.48
C GLU A 342 -4.74 -12.14 5.47
N ASP A 343 -4.41 -13.43 5.33
CA ASP A 343 -3.02 -13.91 5.38
C ASP A 343 -2.86 -15.25 4.62
N GLN A 344 -1.69 -15.43 4.01
CA GLN A 344 -1.30 -16.60 3.22
C GLN A 344 -0.05 -17.31 3.76
N LEU A 345 0.67 -16.72 4.72
CA LEU A 345 1.93 -17.27 5.23
C LEU A 345 1.73 -18.28 6.37
N SER A 346 0.50 -18.49 6.83
CA SER A 346 0.21 -19.52 7.82
C SER A 346 0.32 -20.92 7.20
N LEU A 347 0.96 -21.85 7.91
CA LEU A 347 1.03 -23.28 7.57
C LEU A 347 -0.36 -23.92 7.36
N GLU A 348 -1.43 -23.26 7.81
CA GLU A 348 -2.83 -23.69 7.74
C GLU A 348 -3.55 -23.29 6.43
N GLY A 349 -2.88 -22.54 5.54
CA GLY A 349 -3.40 -22.14 4.25
C GLY A 349 -4.04 -20.74 4.25
N THR A 350 -4.73 -20.41 3.14
CA THR A 350 -5.30 -19.06 2.93
C THR A 350 -6.49 -18.81 3.85
N LYS A 351 -6.45 -17.72 4.62
CA LYS A 351 -7.57 -17.30 5.46
C LYS A 351 -8.47 -16.30 4.72
N PHE A 352 -9.67 -16.74 4.39
CA PHE A 352 -10.74 -15.88 3.90
C PHE A 352 -11.57 -15.35 5.07
N ILE A 353 -12.11 -14.15 4.90
CA ILE A 353 -13.10 -13.53 5.78
C ILE A 353 -14.35 -13.28 4.95
N LEU A 354 -15.50 -13.77 5.41
CA LEU A 354 -16.80 -13.47 4.82
C LEU A 354 -17.52 -12.47 5.72
N ARG A 355 -18.15 -11.46 5.12
CA ARG A 355 -19.05 -10.53 5.81
C ARG A 355 -20.36 -10.48 5.04
N PHE A 356 -21.47 -10.72 5.72
CA PHE A 356 -22.77 -10.70 5.07
C PHE A 356 -23.46 -9.36 5.32
N THR A 357 -24.21 -8.93 4.32
CA THR A 357 -24.96 -7.67 4.36
C THR A 357 -26.36 -7.92 3.81
N ARG A 358 -27.31 -7.14 4.31
CA ARG A 358 -28.71 -7.17 3.86
C ARG A 358 -29.15 -5.76 3.50
N ASP A 359 -29.82 -5.62 2.37
CA ASP A 359 -30.34 -4.35 1.87
C ASP A 359 -31.75 -4.09 2.43
N ASP A 360 -31.84 -4.00 3.76
CA ASP A 360 -33.08 -3.70 4.48
C ASP A 360 -32.78 -2.65 5.58
N PRO A 361 -33.33 -1.43 5.48
CA PRO A 361 -33.06 -0.37 6.44
C PRO A 361 -33.64 -0.63 7.84
N ALA A 362 -34.63 -1.52 7.97
CA ALA A 362 -35.23 -1.87 9.27
C ALA A 362 -34.48 -3.01 9.98
N ASP A 363 -33.74 -3.84 9.23
CA ASP A 363 -33.13 -5.07 9.72
C ASP A 363 -31.85 -5.40 8.95
N SER A 364 -30.72 -4.86 9.44
CA SER A 364 -29.41 -5.06 8.80
C SER A 364 -28.81 -6.44 9.02
N PHE A 365 -29.42 -7.28 9.88
CA PHE A 365 -28.92 -8.60 10.22
C PHE A 365 -29.09 -9.56 9.03
N ASN A 366 -28.00 -10.23 8.64
CA ASN A 366 -28.05 -11.26 7.64
C ASN A 366 -28.11 -12.64 8.33
N PRO A 367 -29.09 -13.49 8.01
CA PRO A 367 -29.26 -14.78 8.71
C PRO A 367 -28.12 -15.77 8.45
N HIS A 368 -27.20 -15.49 7.52
CA HIS A 368 -25.97 -16.27 7.33
C HIS A 368 -24.77 -15.79 8.17
N ASP A 369 -24.89 -14.69 8.92
CA ASP A 369 -23.81 -14.20 9.80
C ASP A 369 -23.36 -15.27 10.79
N ASP A 370 -24.30 -16.00 11.40
CA ASP A 370 -24.00 -17.09 12.36
C ASP A 370 -23.36 -18.32 11.71
N ALA A 371 -23.49 -18.46 10.38
CA ALA A 371 -22.92 -19.56 9.62
C ALA A 371 -21.52 -19.24 9.05
N GLU A 372 -21.02 -18.03 9.24
CA GLU A 372 -19.74 -17.53 8.69
C GLU A 372 -18.58 -18.53 8.86
N PRO A 373 -18.31 -19.10 10.06
CA PRO A 373 -17.13 -19.95 10.22
C PRO A 373 -17.19 -21.22 9.37
N PHE A 374 -18.39 -21.78 9.21
CA PHE A 374 -18.62 -22.98 8.41
C PHE A 374 -18.60 -22.67 6.92
N LEU A 375 -19.12 -21.52 6.51
CA LEU A 375 -19.14 -21.07 5.12
C LEU A 375 -17.73 -20.72 4.63
N THR A 376 -16.94 -20.06 5.47
CA THR A 376 -15.53 -19.77 5.22
C THR A 376 -14.70 -21.04 4.99
N SER A 377 -15.03 -22.14 5.68
CA SER A 377 -14.34 -23.42 5.49
C SER A 377 -14.49 -24.00 4.07
N ILE A 378 -15.57 -23.67 3.35
CA ILE A 378 -15.80 -24.12 1.96
C ILE A 378 -14.70 -23.60 1.03
N LEU A 379 -14.25 -22.36 1.26
CA LEU A 379 -13.15 -21.75 0.50
C LEU A 379 -11.78 -22.31 0.90
N ARG A 380 -11.64 -22.84 2.12
CA ARG A 380 -10.38 -23.39 2.66
C ARG A 380 -10.11 -24.84 2.26
N GLN A 381 -11.13 -25.70 2.25
CA GLN A 381 -10.99 -27.15 2.01
C GLN A 381 -10.35 -27.50 0.67
N HIS A 382 -10.34 -26.56 -0.27
CA HIS A 382 -9.71 -26.69 -1.57
C HIS A 382 -8.53 -25.73 -1.76
N GLY A 383 -7.83 -25.33 -0.69
CA GLY A 383 -6.64 -24.47 -0.77
C GLY A 383 -5.48 -25.05 -1.61
N GLN A 384 -5.52 -26.34 -1.94
CA GLN A 384 -4.63 -27.00 -2.93
C GLN A 384 -5.34 -27.34 -4.26
N GLY A 385 -6.62 -26.99 -4.39
CA GLY A 385 -7.49 -27.15 -5.56
C GLY A 385 -7.97 -25.81 -6.11
N ARG A 386 -8.66 -25.83 -7.25
CA ARG A 386 -9.07 -24.62 -7.99
C ARG A 386 -10.09 -23.82 -7.15
N LEU A 387 -9.79 -22.54 -6.85
CA LEU A 387 -10.66 -21.60 -6.10
C LEU A 387 -12.05 -21.43 -6.74
N ALA A 388 -12.12 -21.49 -8.07
CA ALA A 388 -13.35 -21.30 -8.84
C ALA A 388 -14.48 -22.31 -8.46
N PRO A 389 -14.26 -23.64 -8.52
CA PRO A 389 -15.23 -24.63 -8.02
C PRO A 389 -15.70 -24.42 -6.58
N SER A 390 -14.81 -23.98 -5.68
CA SER A 390 -15.13 -23.78 -4.27
C SER A 390 -16.02 -22.56 -4.07
N LEU A 391 -15.79 -21.49 -4.82
CA LEU A 391 -16.66 -20.33 -4.85
C LEU A 391 -18.05 -20.69 -5.39
N GLU A 392 -18.11 -21.47 -6.47
CA GLU A 392 -19.38 -21.97 -7.00
C GLU A 392 -20.15 -22.75 -5.93
N ARG A 393 -19.44 -23.63 -5.20
CA ARG A 393 -20.05 -24.41 -4.12
C ARG A 393 -20.54 -23.52 -2.98
N LEU A 394 -19.78 -22.49 -2.60
CA LEU A 394 -20.19 -21.52 -1.58
C LEU A 394 -21.49 -20.83 -2.00
N VAL A 395 -21.55 -20.32 -3.22
CA VAL A 395 -22.74 -19.64 -3.77
C VAL A 395 -23.95 -20.56 -3.80
N MET A 396 -23.78 -21.82 -4.23
CA MET A 396 -24.87 -22.81 -4.19
C MET A 396 -25.38 -23.02 -2.77
N VAL A 397 -24.46 -23.20 -1.81
CA VAL A 397 -24.84 -23.41 -0.41
C VAL A 397 -25.59 -22.19 0.12
N LEU A 398 -25.09 -20.97 -0.08
CA LEU A 398 -25.76 -19.74 0.34
C LEU A 398 -27.19 -19.63 -0.22
N ARG A 399 -27.37 -19.92 -1.51
CA ARG A 399 -28.70 -19.86 -2.15
C ARG A 399 -29.64 -20.94 -1.63
N ASP A 400 -29.15 -22.17 -1.48
CA ASP A 400 -29.97 -23.29 -1.06
C ASP A 400 -30.30 -23.25 0.44
N THR A 401 -29.46 -22.62 1.27
CA THR A 401 -29.73 -22.46 2.72
C THR A 401 -30.51 -21.21 3.08
N LEU A 402 -30.55 -20.21 2.21
CA LEU A 402 -31.25 -18.94 2.51
C LEU A 402 -32.71 -19.14 2.94
N PRO A 403 -33.54 -19.97 2.28
CA PRO A 403 -34.93 -20.18 2.71
C PRO A 403 -35.04 -20.76 4.13
N ILE A 404 -34.07 -21.59 4.54
CA ILE A 404 -34.00 -22.14 5.88
C ILE A 404 -33.64 -21.05 6.88
N ALA A 405 -32.57 -20.29 6.60
CA ALA A 405 -32.04 -19.29 7.50
C ALA A 405 -33.03 -18.13 7.74
N VAL A 406 -33.69 -17.66 6.67
CA VAL A 406 -34.74 -16.63 6.74
C VAL A 406 -35.94 -17.11 7.55
N GLU A 407 -36.37 -18.37 7.36
CA GLU A 407 -37.53 -18.90 8.09
C GLU A 407 -37.22 -19.09 9.58
N LEU A 408 -36.01 -19.56 9.92
CA LEU A 408 -35.58 -19.69 11.32
C LEU A 408 -35.54 -18.33 12.02
N GLU A 409 -35.03 -17.30 11.34
CA GLU A 409 -35.02 -15.94 11.88
C GLU A 409 -36.43 -15.38 12.07
N LYS A 410 -37.35 -15.67 11.13
CA LYS A 410 -38.76 -15.31 11.25
C LYS A 410 -39.41 -15.99 12.46
N ILE A 411 -39.15 -17.28 12.68
CA ILE A 411 -39.64 -18.01 13.86
C ILE A 411 -39.08 -17.40 15.14
N ARG A 412 -37.76 -17.11 15.18
CA ARG A 412 -37.10 -16.49 16.33
C ARG A 412 -37.72 -15.15 16.71
N LYS A 413 -37.87 -14.25 15.74
CA LYS A 413 -38.50 -12.93 15.94
C LYS A 413 -39.95 -13.04 16.40
N GLY A 414 -40.74 -13.89 15.74
CA GLY A 414 -42.15 -14.10 16.11
C GLY A 414 -42.32 -14.70 17.51
N CYS A 415 -41.41 -15.57 17.94
CA CYS A 415 -41.40 -16.09 19.31
C CYS A 415 -41.00 -15.02 20.33
N GLN A 416 -39.99 -14.20 20.01
CA GLN A 416 -39.53 -13.10 20.86
C GLN A 416 -40.64 -12.07 21.10
N GLU A 417 -41.42 -11.71 20.08
CA GLU A 417 -42.59 -10.84 20.19
C GLU A 417 -43.68 -11.43 21.11
N GLN A 418 -43.80 -12.76 21.16
CA GLN A 418 -44.74 -13.48 22.03
C GLN A 418 -44.18 -13.81 23.42
N GLY A 419 -42.98 -13.31 23.76
CA GLY A 419 -42.33 -13.60 25.04
C GLY A 419 -41.87 -15.06 25.21
N TYR A 420 -41.72 -15.81 24.11
CA TYR A 420 -41.20 -17.18 24.11
C TYR A 420 -39.80 -17.18 23.48
N HIS A 421 -38.77 -17.55 24.23
CA HIS A 421 -37.40 -17.49 23.70
C HIS A 421 -37.00 -18.79 23.01
N VAL A 422 -36.62 -18.73 21.74
CA VAL A 422 -36.01 -19.86 21.01
C VAL A 422 -34.67 -19.42 20.46
N ASP A 423 -33.69 -20.31 20.48
CA ASP A 423 -32.37 -20.05 19.91
C ASP A 423 -32.23 -20.71 18.54
N THR A 424 -31.62 -20.01 17.60
CA THR A 424 -31.31 -20.54 16.27
C THR A 424 -29.84 -20.36 15.98
N PHE A 425 -29.16 -21.40 15.50
CA PHE A 425 -27.74 -21.32 15.16
C PHE A 425 -27.34 -22.33 14.10
N ALA A 426 -26.24 -22.04 13.39
CA ALA A 426 -25.65 -22.97 12.43
C ALA A 426 -24.78 -24.01 13.15
N LYS A 427 -24.89 -25.28 12.72
CA LYS A 427 -24.04 -26.41 13.13
C LYS A 427 -23.00 -26.77 12.07
N ALA A 428 -23.30 -26.47 10.81
CA ALA A 428 -22.44 -26.65 9.65
C ALA A 428 -22.97 -25.80 8.48
N SER A 429 -22.24 -25.73 7.36
CA SER A 429 -22.59 -24.87 6.21
C SER A 429 -23.95 -25.13 5.57
N GLY A 430 -24.59 -26.26 5.86
CA GLY A 430 -25.97 -26.55 5.45
C GLY A 430 -26.78 -27.22 6.56
N TRP A 431 -26.43 -26.99 7.82
CA TRP A 431 -27.13 -27.57 8.97
C TRP A 431 -27.40 -26.49 9.99
N TYR A 432 -28.68 -26.22 10.24
CA TYR A 432 -29.16 -25.26 11.21
C TYR A 432 -29.96 -25.96 12.30
N ARG A 433 -29.96 -25.39 13.50
CA ARG A 433 -30.70 -25.91 14.65
C ARG A 433 -31.57 -24.82 15.24
N LEU A 434 -32.80 -25.17 15.56
CA LEU A 434 -33.70 -24.42 16.43
C LEU A 434 -33.76 -25.15 17.77
N LEU A 435 -33.37 -24.47 18.85
CA LEU A 435 -33.35 -24.98 20.21
C LEU A 435 -34.48 -24.32 21.02
N TYR A 436 -35.30 -25.15 21.68
CA TYR A 436 -36.40 -24.68 22.51
C TYR A 436 -35.90 -24.26 23.90
N PRO A 437 -36.64 -23.37 24.63
CA PRO A 437 -36.13 -22.73 25.85
C PRO A 437 -35.77 -23.66 27.00
N THR A 438 -36.30 -24.89 27.01
CA THR A 438 -35.93 -25.91 28.01
C THR A 438 -34.54 -26.51 27.76
N LEU A 439 -33.89 -26.17 26.64
CA LEU A 439 -32.62 -26.72 26.13
C LEU A 439 -32.60 -28.24 25.93
N LYS A 440 -33.74 -28.91 26.17
CA LYS A 440 -33.91 -30.35 26.05
C LYS A 440 -34.37 -30.78 24.65
N HIS A 441 -35.04 -29.90 23.90
CA HIS A 441 -35.65 -30.25 22.62
C HIS A 441 -35.12 -29.35 21.51
N ALA A 442 -34.89 -29.90 20.32
CA ALA A 442 -34.42 -29.15 19.17
C ALA A 442 -34.99 -29.67 17.87
N LEU A 443 -35.11 -28.79 16.87
CA LEU A 443 -35.32 -29.15 15.47
C LEU A 443 -34.05 -28.91 14.68
N ASP A 444 -33.66 -29.90 13.88
CA ASP A 444 -32.53 -29.83 12.97
C ASP A 444 -33.02 -29.67 11.52
N PHE A 445 -32.45 -28.68 10.82
CA PHE A 445 -32.70 -28.41 9.42
C PHE A 445 -31.43 -28.68 8.64
N ARG A 446 -31.46 -29.68 7.75
CA ARG A 446 -30.27 -30.12 7.02
C ARG A 446 -30.50 -30.09 5.51
N LEU A 447 -29.69 -29.30 4.82
CA LEU A 447 -29.61 -29.28 3.37
C LEU A 447 -29.02 -30.61 2.86
N LEU A 448 -29.75 -31.22 1.93
CA LEU A 448 -29.41 -32.41 1.19
C LEU A 448 -29.09 -32.04 -0.26
N LYS A 449 -28.67 -33.04 -1.07
CA LYS A 449 -28.45 -32.84 -2.51
C LYS A 449 -29.77 -32.51 -3.23
N ASN A 450 -29.65 -31.72 -4.30
CA ASN A 450 -30.72 -31.31 -5.20
C ASN A 450 -31.81 -30.47 -4.49
N GLN A 451 -31.40 -29.47 -3.70
CA GLN A 451 -32.32 -28.51 -3.05
C GLN A 451 -33.38 -29.17 -2.16
N ARG A 452 -33.04 -30.29 -1.54
CA ARG A 452 -33.89 -30.95 -0.56
C ARG A 452 -33.43 -30.61 0.84
N VAL A 453 -34.37 -30.48 1.76
CA VAL A 453 -34.14 -30.14 3.17
C VAL A 453 -34.80 -31.19 4.03
N ALA A 454 -34.04 -31.76 4.96
CA ALA A 454 -34.58 -32.60 6.03
C ALA A 454 -34.86 -31.74 7.27
N ILE A 455 -36.09 -31.78 7.76
CA ILE A 455 -36.52 -31.20 9.04
C ILE A 455 -36.70 -32.35 10.02
N LEU A 456 -35.90 -32.38 11.08
CA LEU A 456 -35.73 -33.55 11.94
C LEU A 456 -35.86 -33.17 13.41
N ASP A 457 -36.23 -34.15 14.23
CA ASP A 457 -36.00 -34.07 15.67
C ASP A 457 -34.49 -34.15 15.96
N GLY A 458 -33.96 -33.10 16.59
CA GLY A 458 -32.53 -32.93 16.85
C GLY A 458 -31.94 -33.90 17.88
N SER A 459 -32.78 -34.70 18.56
CA SER A 459 -32.35 -35.81 19.42
C SER A 459 -31.91 -37.05 18.63
N HIS A 460 -32.33 -37.18 17.37
CA HIS A 460 -32.00 -38.33 16.53
C HIS A 460 -30.80 -38.04 15.62
N SER A 461 -29.78 -38.91 15.68
CA SER A 461 -28.68 -38.90 14.71
C SER A 461 -29.10 -39.58 13.41
N LEU A 462 -28.90 -38.90 12.27
CA LEU A 462 -29.00 -39.51 10.94
C LEU A 462 -27.89 -40.55 10.65
N PHE A 463 -26.80 -40.51 11.40
CA PHE A 463 -25.71 -41.45 11.28
C PHE A 463 -25.94 -42.56 12.31
N LYS A 464 -26.42 -43.73 11.86
CA LYS A 464 -26.39 -44.93 12.71
C LYS A 464 -24.92 -45.23 13.03
N PRO A 465 -24.53 -45.49 14.29
CA PRO A 465 -23.24 -46.11 14.55
C PRO A 465 -23.20 -47.43 13.76
N SER A 466 -22.18 -47.60 12.94
CA SER A 466 -21.92 -48.84 12.24
C SER A 466 -21.92 -49.98 13.26
N HIS A 467 -22.86 -50.92 13.11
CA HIS A 467 -22.87 -52.13 13.92
C HIS A 467 -21.50 -52.81 13.78
N VAL A 468 -20.72 -52.80 14.87
CA VAL A 468 -19.64 -53.76 15.04
C VAL A 468 -20.32 -55.13 15.01
N ARG A 469 -20.14 -55.86 13.90
CA ARG A 469 -20.48 -57.28 13.83
C ARG A 469 -19.60 -57.97 14.87
N VAL A 470 -20.20 -58.35 15.99
CA VAL A 470 -19.65 -59.42 16.82
C VAL A 470 -20.02 -60.72 16.11
N ASP A 471 -19.24 -61.07 15.09
CA ASP A 471 -19.29 -62.43 14.55
C ASP A 471 -18.52 -63.33 15.52
N SER A 472 -19.29 -64.05 16.31
CA SER A 472 -18.89 -65.23 17.04
C SER A 472 -18.31 -66.28 16.08
N GLY A 473 -17.06 -66.65 16.32
CA GLY A 473 -16.51 -67.97 15.95
C GLY A 473 -16.02 -68.13 14.51
N SER A 474 -14.74 -67.87 14.28
CA SER A 474 -13.86 -68.82 13.57
C SER A 474 -12.42 -68.34 13.62
N VAL A 475 -11.54 -69.27 13.99
CA VAL A 475 -10.09 -69.12 14.06
C VAL A 475 -9.50 -68.89 12.66
N PRO A 476 -8.52 -67.97 12.51
CA PRO A 476 -7.52 -68.14 11.46
C PRO A 476 -6.09 -68.03 12.01
N GLN A 477 -5.28 -69.04 11.70
CA GLN A 477 -3.82 -69.00 11.76
C GLN A 477 -3.22 -68.28 10.54
N PRO A 478 -1.92 -67.90 10.57
CA PRO A 478 -1.43 -66.66 9.98
C PRO A 478 -0.69 -66.82 8.65
N SER A 479 -0.71 -65.77 7.82
CA SER A 479 0.33 -65.53 6.82
C SER A 479 0.56 -64.04 6.56
N THR A 480 1.66 -63.55 7.14
CA THR A 480 2.69 -62.66 6.56
C THR A 480 2.28 -61.64 5.47
N SER A 481 2.37 -60.34 5.78
CA SER A 481 3.51 -59.48 5.38
C SER A 481 3.33 -57.99 5.76
N ARG A 482 4.46 -57.38 6.12
CA ARG A 482 4.80 -56.01 6.56
C ARG A 482 4.17 -54.90 5.70
N ALA A 483 3.50 -53.89 6.26
CA ALA A 483 3.96 -52.72 7.03
C ALA A 483 4.36 -51.50 6.17
N ALA A 484 3.57 -50.42 6.27
CA ALA A 484 4.02 -49.03 6.19
C ALA A 484 3.08 -48.15 7.04
N SER A 485 3.67 -47.45 8.00
CA SER A 485 3.06 -46.68 9.08
C SER A 485 2.88 -45.20 8.70
N SER A 486 1.83 -44.55 9.21
CA SER A 486 1.90 -43.15 9.64
C SER A 486 0.93 -42.89 10.79
N SER A 487 1.46 -42.25 11.81
CA SER A 487 0.95 -42.07 13.17
C SER A 487 0.21 -40.74 13.34
N SER A 488 -0.90 -40.75 14.08
CA SER A 488 -1.40 -39.57 14.78
C SER A 488 -1.53 -39.92 16.27
N SER A 489 -0.61 -39.35 17.04
CA SER A 489 -0.50 -39.46 18.49
C SER A 489 -1.39 -38.44 19.18
N SER A 490 -2.27 -38.92 20.04
CA SER A 490 -2.97 -38.13 21.07
C SER A 490 -2.32 -38.43 22.44
N LEU A 491 -1.90 -37.35 23.11
CA LEU A 491 -1.56 -37.26 24.53
C LEU A 491 -2.68 -36.41 25.16
N GLY A 492 -3.17 -36.62 26.38
CA GLY A 492 -2.71 -37.48 27.45
C GLY A 492 -3.80 -37.67 28.51
N ALA A 493 -3.54 -38.65 29.38
CA ALA A 493 -4.41 -39.15 30.42
C ALA A 493 -4.16 -38.50 31.79
N ALA A 494 -5.16 -38.57 32.66
CA ALA A 494 -5.06 -38.78 34.11
C ALA A 494 -6.49 -39.12 34.61
N SER A 495 -6.78 -40.01 35.55
CA SER A 495 -6.00 -40.93 36.38
C SER A 495 -7.00 -41.90 37.02
N SER A 496 -6.54 -43.12 37.29
CA SER A 496 -7.27 -44.25 37.85
C SER A 496 -7.70 -44.11 39.32
N SER A 497 -8.90 -44.57 39.65
CA SER A 497 -9.16 -45.26 40.93
C SER A 497 -10.30 -46.27 40.77
N SER A 498 -9.98 -47.54 40.95
CA SER A 498 -10.89 -48.67 41.08
C SER A 498 -11.69 -48.59 42.38
N GLY A 499 -13.02 -48.75 42.32
CA GLY A 499 -13.83 -48.90 43.52
C GLY A 499 -15.33 -49.03 43.26
N SER A 500 -15.81 -50.26 43.36
CA SER A 500 -17.16 -50.68 43.79
C SER A 500 -18.41 -50.29 43.00
N ALA A 501 -19.28 -51.30 42.88
CA ALA A 501 -20.55 -51.30 42.19
C ALA A 501 -21.65 -50.49 42.89
N SER A 502 -22.71 -50.26 42.10
CA SER A 502 -24.07 -49.86 42.48
C SER A 502 -24.26 -48.46 43.06
N ASN A 503 -24.81 -47.57 42.21
CA ASN A 503 -25.68 -46.39 42.49
C ASN A 503 -25.24 -45.07 41.83
N ALA A 504 -25.00 -45.07 40.51
CA ALA A 504 -24.75 -43.84 39.75
C ALA A 504 -25.47 -43.80 38.38
N ALA A 505 -26.64 -44.45 38.27
CA ALA A 505 -27.44 -44.45 37.03
C ALA A 505 -28.43 -43.28 36.89
N ALA A 506 -28.48 -42.35 37.85
CA ALA A 506 -29.50 -41.30 37.89
C ALA A 506 -29.00 -39.87 37.58
N ALA A 507 -27.69 -39.64 37.39
CA ALA A 507 -27.13 -38.29 37.32
C ALA A 507 -26.35 -37.96 36.02
N THR A 508 -26.40 -38.81 35.00
CA THR A 508 -25.67 -38.60 33.73
C THR A 508 -26.55 -38.26 32.52
N ASN A 509 -27.88 -38.14 32.69
CA ASN A 509 -28.83 -37.96 31.59
C ASN A 509 -29.21 -36.49 31.28
N GLU A 510 -28.63 -35.50 31.95
CA GLU A 510 -29.03 -34.09 31.76
C GLU A 510 -28.34 -33.37 30.59
N LEU A 511 -27.40 -34.01 29.89
CA LEU A 511 -26.60 -33.38 28.83
C LEU A 511 -27.02 -33.75 27.38
N PHE A 512 -28.05 -34.60 27.21
CA PHE A 512 -28.49 -35.05 25.89
C PHE A 512 -29.88 -34.49 25.55
N LEU A 513 -30.06 -34.12 24.27
CA LEU A 513 -31.36 -33.73 23.74
C LEU A 513 -32.36 -34.89 23.89
N GLN A 514 -33.55 -34.57 24.37
CA GLN A 514 -34.68 -35.48 24.51
C GLN A 514 -35.55 -35.46 23.24
N PRO A 515 -36.12 -36.60 22.84
CA PRO A 515 -37.06 -36.66 21.74
C PRO A 515 -38.27 -35.77 21.99
N ILE A 516 -38.69 -35.04 20.96
CA ILE A 516 -39.90 -34.23 20.99
C ILE A 516 -41.11 -35.18 21.09
N PRO A 517 -41.93 -35.07 22.15
CA PRO A 517 -43.08 -35.94 22.31
C PRO A 517 -44.04 -35.80 21.12
N GLN A 518 -44.46 -36.93 20.55
CA GLN A 518 -45.42 -36.99 19.42
C GLN A 518 -44.91 -36.34 18.11
N PHE A 519 -43.59 -36.15 17.96
CA PHE A 519 -43.04 -35.50 16.77
C PHE A 519 -43.41 -36.17 15.44
N SER A 520 -43.39 -37.50 15.37
CA SER A 520 -43.78 -38.24 14.16
C SER A 520 -45.23 -37.99 13.74
N GLN A 521 -46.12 -37.70 14.71
CA GLN A 521 -47.49 -37.31 14.42
C GLN A 521 -47.54 -35.88 13.87
N PHE A 522 -46.82 -34.94 14.48
CA PHE A 522 -46.75 -33.55 14.01
C PHE A 522 -46.18 -33.45 12.60
N ALA A 523 -45.13 -34.23 12.29
CA ALA A 523 -44.55 -34.34 10.96
C ALA A 523 -45.56 -34.83 9.93
N LYS A 524 -46.30 -35.90 10.23
CA LYS A 524 -47.36 -36.45 9.34
C LYS A 524 -48.48 -35.47 9.09
N GLU A 525 -48.95 -34.80 10.15
CA GLU A 525 -50.01 -33.79 10.04
C GLU A 525 -49.55 -32.60 9.20
N ALA A 526 -48.33 -32.09 9.43
CA ALA A 526 -47.76 -31.00 8.65
C ALA A 526 -47.57 -31.37 7.17
N VAL A 527 -47.14 -32.60 6.87
CA VAL A 527 -47.04 -33.12 5.49
C VAL A 527 -48.43 -33.22 4.85
N SER A 528 -49.42 -33.72 5.58
CA SER A 528 -50.79 -33.83 5.05
C SER A 528 -51.40 -32.46 4.76
N GLU A 529 -51.20 -31.48 5.64
CA GLU A 529 -51.66 -30.11 5.46
C GLU A 529 -50.98 -29.45 4.26
N ALA A 530 -49.65 -29.59 4.15
CA ALA A 530 -48.89 -29.05 3.03
C ALA A 530 -49.25 -29.71 1.68
N ALA A 531 -49.53 -31.01 1.68
CA ALA A 531 -49.98 -31.75 0.50
C ALA A 531 -51.37 -31.28 0.03
N GLN A 532 -52.30 -31.02 0.96
CA GLN A 532 -53.62 -30.43 0.65
C GLN A 532 -53.50 -29.01 0.08
N ALA A 533 -52.50 -28.25 0.55
CA ALA A 533 -52.17 -26.93 0.01
C ALA A 533 -51.40 -26.97 -1.34
N GLY A 534 -51.18 -28.16 -1.92
CA GLY A 534 -50.57 -28.33 -3.24
C GLY A 534 -49.03 -28.31 -3.24
N THR A 535 -48.39 -28.55 -2.10
CA THR A 535 -46.91 -28.57 -2.01
C THR A 535 -46.35 -29.87 -2.60
N PRO A 536 -45.49 -29.83 -3.64
CA PRO A 536 -44.93 -31.02 -4.26
C PRO A 536 -43.78 -31.66 -3.46
N ASN A 537 -43.45 -32.92 -3.77
CA ASN A 537 -42.22 -33.63 -3.37
C ASN A 537 -41.94 -33.71 -1.86
N LEU A 538 -42.95 -34.09 -1.08
CA LEU A 538 -42.84 -34.34 0.36
C LEU A 538 -42.60 -35.82 0.66
N VAL A 539 -41.61 -36.11 1.50
CA VAL A 539 -41.31 -37.46 1.98
C VAL A 539 -41.29 -37.46 3.50
N ASP A 540 -42.24 -38.15 4.12
CA ASP A 540 -42.22 -38.46 5.55
C ASP A 540 -41.12 -39.49 5.84
N ILE A 541 -40.28 -39.20 6.84
CA ILE A 541 -39.30 -40.13 7.39
C ILE A 541 -39.63 -40.31 8.87
N THR A 542 -39.47 -41.51 9.44
CA THR A 542 -39.93 -41.82 10.81
C THR A 542 -39.51 -40.81 11.89
N VAL A 543 -38.41 -40.08 11.66
CA VAL A 543 -37.80 -39.08 12.55
C VAL A 543 -37.89 -37.63 12.02
N GLY A 544 -38.72 -37.36 11.00
CA GLY A 544 -38.88 -36.03 10.41
C GLY A 544 -39.48 -35.98 8.99
N VAL A 545 -39.19 -34.93 8.24
CA VAL A 545 -39.74 -34.70 6.89
C VAL A 545 -38.63 -34.27 5.95
N ILE A 546 -38.63 -34.78 4.73
CA ILE A 546 -37.81 -34.27 3.62
C ILE A 546 -38.73 -33.52 2.67
N CYS A 547 -38.33 -32.30 2.32
CA CYS A 547 -39.07 -31.40 1.43
C CYS A 547 -38.10 -30.65 0.51
N GLU A 548 -38.62 -29.94 -0.48
CA GLU A 548 -37.82 -28.98 -1.25
C GLU A 548 -37.59 -27.67 -0.48
N THR A 549 -36.55 -26.91 -0.82
CA THR A 549 -36.24 -25.62 -0.18
C THR A 549 -37.40 -24.63 -0.22
N SER A 550 -38.22 -24.66 -1.28
CA SER A 550 -39.43 -23.83 -1.44
C SER A 550 -40.52 -24.13 -0.40
N ALA A 551 -40.58 -25.36 0.10
CA ALA A 551 -41.59 -25.84 1.05
C ALA A 551 -41.21 -25.64 2.52
N VAL A 552 -39.95 -25.26 2.80
CA VAL A 552 -39.41 -25.14 4.17
C VAL A 552 -40.24 -24.17 5.00
N GLY A 553 -40.64 -23.02 4.44
CA GLY A 553 -41.40 -22.00 5.17
C GLY A 553 -42.70 -22.54 5.79
N VAL A 554 -43.50 -23.22 4.97
CA VAL A 554 -44.80 -23.78 5.39
C VAL A 554 -44.60 -24.90 6.41
N LEU A 555 -43.70 -25.84 6.13
CA LEU A 555 -43.49 -27.01 6.99
C LEU A 555 -42.82 -26.64 8.31
N ALA A 556 -41.80 -25.77 8.29
CA ALA A 556 -41.09 -25.34 9.49
C ALA A 556 -42.04 -24.65 10.47
N GLN A 557 -42.86 -23.71 10.00
CA GLN A 557 -43.86 -23.03 10.84
C GLN A 557 -44.91 -24.00 11.38
N SER A 558 -45.43 -24.89 10.51
CA SER A 558 -46.47 -25.86 10.85
C SER A 558 -45.99 -26.85 11.92
N ILE A 559 -44.77 -27.37 11.79
CA ILE A 559 -44.13 -28.25 12.78
C ILE A 559 -43.83 -27.47 14.06
N HIS A 560 -43.19 -26.31 13.95
CA HIS A 560 -42.80 -25.47 15.09
C HIS A 560 -44.01 -25.13 15.97
N ARG A 561 -45.12 -24.69 15.39
CA ARG A 561 -46.35 -24.33 16.13
C ARG A 561 -46.84 -25.49 17.00
N ARG A 562 -46.94 -26.69 16.41
CA ARG A 562 -47.38 -27.90 17.12
C ARG A 562 -46.41 -28.30 18.23
N VAL A 563 -45.11 -28.19 17.97
CA VAL A 563 -44.09 -28.47 19.00
C VAL A 563 -44.18 -27.48 20.15
N VAL A 564 -44.33 -26.18 19.89
CA VAL A 564 -44.50 -25.16 20.94
C VAL A 564 -45.77 -25.40 21.74
N GLU A 565 -46.91 -25.68 21.09
CA GLU A 565 -48.16 -26.00 21.78
C GLU A 565 -48.02 -27.21 22.70
N LYS A 566 -47.22 -28.20 22.29
CA LYS A 566 -46.96 -29.39 23.10
C LYS A 566 -46.00 -29.13 24.25
N LEU A 567 -44.97 -28.32 24.05
CA LEU A 567 -43.93 -28.05 25.06
C LEU A 567 -44.34 -26.97 26.08
N LYS A 568 -45.34 -26.13 25.75
CA LYS A 568 -45.93 -25.17 26.70
C LYS A 568 -46.93 -25.82 27.68
N ARG A 569 -47.41 -27.03 27.37
CA ARG A 569 -48.26 -27.85 28.24
C ARG A 569 -47.38 -28.72 29.13
#